data_AF-A0A843A917-F1
#
_entry.id   AF-A0A843A917-F1
#
_cell.length_a   1.000
_cell.length_b   1.000
_cell.length_c   1.000
_cell.angle_alpha   90.00
_cell.angle_beta   90.00
_cell.angle_gamma   90.00
#
_symmetry.space_group_name_H-M   'P 1'
#
loop_
_entity.id
_entity.type
_entity.pdbx_description
1 polymer ?
#
loop_
_entity_poly.entity_id
_entity_poly.type
_entity_poly.pdbx_seq_one_letter_code
_entity_poly.pdbx_strand_id
1 'polypeptide(L)'
;MLVRKKRENLLKKKVIPVDPSSGENLQSLGSWIRKIEQSTTSVSSRLSAVEKRLSIGMIESGSVHLVTMEGPVEKLVLNAKKKNASELARALDGELSLLHNELVKQEQQLSSLKEQFAVVEKMNTAITAELQTVHTAMSQMNTTMELRLERTERREPFVMRLGAMEIPIEFTGIIGGLLAFTIAILVVINQKAVLLSPVFLFLVGVLLIGSAMLKMVRARSRSSLRPYFTMPLKTPSVQINPVPYERKEG
;
A
#
# COMPACT_ATOMS: atom_id res chain seq x y z
N MET A 1 38.86 43.41 5.98
CA MET A 1 38.99 43.20 4.53
C MET A 1 38.98 41.69 4.27
N LEU A 2 37.82 41.12 3.92
CA LEU A 2 37.37 40.83 2.54
C LEU A 2 38.25 39.77 1.86
N VAL A 3 37.90 38.49 2.00
CA VAL A 3 37.02 37.72 1.09
C VAL A 3 37.74 37.33 -0.20
N ARG A 4 38.04 36.03 -0.36
CA ARG A 4 37.64 35.23 -1.53
C ARG A 4 38.00 33.76 -1.35
N LYS A 5 36.99 33.01 -0.92
CA LYS A 5 36.90 31.55 -0.93
C LYS A 5 35.86 31.20 -1.99
N LYS A 6 36.12 30.14 -2.76
CA LYS A 6 35.11 29.21 -3.32
C LYS A 6 34.30 29.71 -4.52
N ARG A 7 34.53 29.11 -5.70
CA ARG A 7 33.47 28.60 -6.62
C ARG A 7 34.07 28.06 -7.92
N GLU A 8 34.58 26.83 -7.86
CA GLU A 8 34.58 25.92 -9.01
C GLU A 8 34.17 24.56 -8.46
N ASN A 9 32.98 24.09 -8.83
CA ASN A 9 32.36 22.78 -8.60
C ASN A 9 30.84 22.92 -8.36
N LEU A 10 30.10 23.42 -9.35
CA LEU A 10 28.64 23.37 -9.35
C LEU A 10 28.12 23.13 -10.76
N LEU A 11 28.38 21.94 -11.31
CA LEU A 11 27.61 21.35 -12.41
C LEU A 11 27.71 19.82 -12.31
N LYS A 12 27.21 19.26 -11.20
CA LYS A 12 26.81 17.85 -11.14
C LYS A 12 25.30 17.79 -11.06
N LYS A 13 24.71 17.42 -12.19
CA LYS A 13 23.31 17.05 -12.40
C LYS A 13 22.87 16.08 -11.30
N LYS A 14 22.04 16.54 -10.37
CA LYS A 14 21.41 15.73 -9.32
C LYS A 14 20.34 14.85 -9.99
N VAL A 15 20.74 13.66 -10.42
CA VAL A 15 19.82 12.56 -10.72
C VAL A 15 19.21 12.14 -9.39
N ILE A 16 17.90 12.25 -9.27
CA ILE A 16 17.13 11.71 -8.14
C ILE A 16 17.21 10.19 -8.28
N PRO A 17 17.77 9.44 -7.33
CA PRO A 17 17.66 8.00 -7.34
C PRO A 17 16.20 7.65 -7.05
N VAL A 18 15.52 7.09 -8.05
CA VAL A 18 14.26 6.38 -7.83
C VAL A 18 14.63 5.12 -7.07
N ASP A 19 14.07 5.00 -5.87
CA ASP A 19 14.32 3.90 -4.94
C ASP A 19 13.80 2.57 -5.54
N PRO A 20 14.67 1.57 -5.83
CA PRO A 20 14.25 0.28 -6.41
C PRO A 20 13.42 -0.58 -5.45
N SER A 21 13.37 -0.21 -4.17
CA SER A 21 12.64 -0.92 -3.09
C SER A 21 11.13 -1.05 -3.30
N SER A 22 10.51 -0.13 -4.04
CA SER A 22 9.07 -0.13 -4.27
C SER A 22 8.60 -1.25 -5.22
N GLY A 23 9.47 -1.69 -6.14
CA GLY A 23 9.17 -2.80 -7.06
C GLY A 23 9.32 -4.18 -6.43
N GLU A 24 10.31 -4.35 -5.55
CA GLU A 24 10.56 -5.61 -4.84
C GLU A 24 9.44 -5.95 -3.85
N ASN A 25 8.86 -4.93 -3.19
CA ASN A 25 7.74 -5.09 -2.27
C ASN A 25 6.43 -5.52 -2.96
N LEU A 26 6.19 -5.08 -4.21
CA LEU A 26 5.03 -5.53 -4.97
C LEU A 26 5.20 -6.97 -5.48
N GLN A 27 6.43 -7.34 -5.85
CA GLN A 27 6.75 -8.71 -6.24
C GLN A 27 6.70 -9.68 -5.05
N SER A 28 7.17 -9.26 -3.87
CA SER A 28 7.09 -10.06 -2.65
C SER A 28 5.63 -10.29 -2.23
N LEU A 29 4.77 -9.27 -2.35
CA LEU A 29 3.35 -9.37 -2.06
C LEU A 29 2.61 -10.29 -3.05
N GLY A 30 2.94 -10.22 -4.34
CA GLY A 30 2.43 -11.16 -5.34
C GLY A 30 2.86 -12.61 -5.08
N SER A 31 4.10 -12.82 -4.64
CA SER A 31 4.59 -14.14 -4.26
C SER A 31 3.90 -14.71 -3.02
N TRP A 32 3.52 -13.84 -2.08
CA TRP A 32 2.83 -14.21 -0.85
C TRP A 32 1.37 -14.58 -1.11
N ILE A 33 0.67 -13.82 -1.95
CA ILE A 33 -0.69 -14.15 -2.41
C ILE A 33 -0.70 -15.54 -3.07
N ARG A 34 0.26 -15.81 -3.95
CA ARG A 34 0.35 -17.11 -4.64
C ARG A 34 0.61 -18.27 -3.67
N LYS A 35 1.38 -18.05 -2.60
CA LYS A 35 1.59 -19.05 -1.54
C LYS A 35 0.31 -19.32 -0.74
N ILE A 36 -0.49 -18.29 -0.47
CA ILE A 36 -1.78 -18.44 0.21
C ILE A 36 -2.75 -19.23 -0.66
N GLU A 37 -2.86 -18.90 -1.95
CA GLU A 37 -3.70 -19.65 -2.89
C GLU A 37 -3.31 -21.13 -2.96
N GLN A 38 -2.01 -21.44 -2.98
CA GLN A 38 -1.50 -22.82 -2.94
C GLN A 38 -1.82 -23.51 -1.60
N SER A 39 -1.73 -22.80 -0.48
CA SER A 39 -2.09 -23.33 0.83
C SER A 39 -3.59 -23.63 0.93
N THR A 40 -4.44 -22.71 0.49
CA THR A 40 -5.90 -22.87 0.50
C THR A 40 -6.36 -24.00 -0.41
N THR A 41 -5.78 -24.13 -1.60
CA THR A 41 -6.07 -25.26 -2.51
C THR A 41 -5.62 -26.60 -1.94
N SER A 42 -4.46 -26.64 -1.28
CA SER A 42 -3.98 -27.86 -0.60
C SER A 42 -4.87 -28.26 0.58
N VAL A 43 -5.27 -27.29 1.41
CA VAL A 43 -6.18 -27.51 2.55
C VAL A 43 -7.55 -27.96 2.05
N SER A 44 -8.08 -27.34 0.99
CA SER A 44 -9.35 -27.73 0.36
C SER A 44 -9.31 -29.16 -0.18
N SER A 45 -8.21 -29.56 -0.84
CA SER A 45 -8.03 -30.92 -1.33
C SER A 45 -7.94 -31.94 -0.19
N ARG A 46 -7.20 -31.62 0.88
CA ARG A 46 -7.11 -32.48 2.07
C ARG A 46 -8.45 -32.59 2.79
N LEU A 47 -9.19 -31.50 2.92
CA LEU A 47 -10.51 -31.48 3.53
C LEU A 47 -11.50 -32.30 2.70
N SER A 48 -11.49 -32.16 1.37
CA SER A 48 -12.30 -32.97 0.46
C SER A 48 -11.94 -34.47 0.55
N ALA A 49 -10.65 -34.81 0.69
CA ALA A 49 -10.21 -36.20 0.90
C ALA A 49 -10.66 -36.74 2.27
N VAL A 50 -10.64 -35.92 3.32
CA VAL A 50 -11.13 -36.27 4.65
C VAL A 50 -12.65 -36.43 4.64
N GLU A 51 -13.37 -35.53 3.99
CA GLU A 51 -14.83 -35.59 3.82
C GLU A 51 -15.24 -36.83 3.02
N LYS A 52 -14.50 -37.17 1.96
CA LYS A 52 -14.72 -38.40 1.19
C LYS A 52 -14.46 -39.66 2.01
N ARG A 53 -13.47 -39.66 2.91
CA ARG A 53 -13.21 -40.78 3.83
C ARG A 53 -14.30 -40.89 4.90
N LEU A 54 -14.77 -39.76 5.44
CA LEU A 54 -15.88 -39.72 6.39
C LEU A 54 -17.20 -40.17 5.75
N SER A 55 -17.47 -39.76 4.50
CA SER A 55 -18.70 -40.14 3.80
C SER A 55 -18.69 -41.60 3.36
N ILE A 56 -17.54 -42.15 2.97
CA ILE A 56 -17.37 -43.59 2.70
C ILE A 56 -17.47 -44.40 4.00
N GLY A 57 -16.92 -43.90 5.11
CA GLY A 57 -16.99 -44.57 6.42
C GLY A 57 -18.39 -44.68 7.02
N MET A 58 -19.34 -43.82 6.62
CA MET A 58 -20.74 -43.90 7.11
C MET A 58 -21.59 -44.95 6.38
N ILE A 59 -21.19 -45.42 5.19
CA ILE A 59 -22.02 -46.36 4.39
C ILE A 59 -21.69 -47.83 4.72
N GLU A 60 -20.56 -48.12 5.36
CA GLU A 60 -20.04 -49.49 5.48
C GLU A 60 -19.86 -50.04 6.90
N SER A 61 -20.43 -49.44 7.96
CA SER A 61 -20.25 -49.97 9.32
C SER A 61 -21.47 -49.86 10.23
N GLY A 62 -22.43 -50.74 9.98
CA GLY A 62 -23.24 -51.35 11.03
C GLY A 62 -22.40 -52.40 11.79
N SER A 63 -21.35 -51.98 12.47
CA SER A 63 -20.73 -52.72 13.57
C SER A 63 -19.74 -51.81 14.29
N VAL A 64 -19.66 -51.99 15.59
CA VAL A 64 -18.85 -51.24 16.54
C VAL A 64 -17.37 -51.26 16.13
N HIS A 65 -16.94 -50.30 15.31
CA HIS A 65 -15.54 -49.97 15.19
C HIS A 65 -15.27 -48.80 16.13
N LEU A 66 -15.00 -49.21 17.37
CA LEU A 66 -14.35 -48.41 18.39
C LEU A 66 -13.25 -47.62 17.70
N VAL A 67 -13.43 -46.30 17.68
CA VAL A 67 -12.50 -45.32 17.12
C VAL A 67 -11.09 -45.78 17.45
N THR A 68 -10.31 -46.02 16.40
CA THR A 68 -8.92 -46.43 16.40
C THR A 68 -8.09 -45.45 17.24
N MET A 69 -8.08 -45.67 18.55
CA MET A 69 -7.09 -45.13 19.47
C MET A 69 -5.88 -46.05 19.37
N GLU A 70 -5.13 -45.88 18.27
CA GLU A 70 -3.84 -46.52 18.04
C GLU A 70 -2.85 -45.94 19.07
N GLY A 71 -2.93 -46.43 20.30
CA GLY A 71 -2.26 -45.86 21.46
C GLY A 71 -1.79 -46.92 22.45
N PRO A 72 -0.90 -46.55 23.39
CA PRO A 72 -0.28 -47.47 24.36
C PRO A 72 -1.30 -48.35 25.12
N VAL A 73 -2.47 -47.78 25.39
CA VAL A 73 -3.58 -48.40 26.13
C VAL A 73 -4.12 -49.68 25.47
N GLU A 74 -4.13 -49.76 24.14
CA GLU A 74 -4.60 -50.95 23.41
C GLU A 74 -3.66 -52.15 23.62
N LYS A 75 -2.35 -51.88 23.73
CA LYS A 75 -1.32 -52.90 24.00
C LYS A 75 -1.38 -53.42 25.44
N LEU A 76 -1.81 -52.60 26.40
CA LEU A 76 -2.06 -53.04 27.78
C LEU A 76 -3.27 -53.97 27.87
N VAL A 77 -4.38 -53.64 27.21
CA VAL A 77 -5.60 -54.45 27.23
C VAL A 77 -5.37 -55.83 26.59
N LEU A 78 -4.57 -55.89 25.52
CA LEU A 78 -4.20 -57.15 24.88
C LEU A 78 -3.21 -57.99 25.72
N ASN A 79 -2.29 -57.36 26.47
CA ASN A 79 -1.34 -58.07 27.34
C ASN A 79 -1.95 -58.52 28.68
N ALA A 80 -3.02 -57.87 29.15
CA ALA A 80 -3.69 -58.22 30.40
C ALA A 80 -4.33 -59.60 30.40
N LYS A 81 -4.69 -60.13 29.22
CA LYS A 81 -5.32 -61.45 29.06
C LYS A 81 -4.35 -62.62 29.21
N LYS A 82 -3.02 -62.39 29.24
CA LYS A 82 -2.00 -63.44 29.07
C LYS A 82 -0.89 -63.46 30.13
N LYS A 83 -0.82 -62.47 31.03
CA LYS A 83 0.30 -62.28 31.98
C LYS A 83 -0.16 -62.21 33.44
N ASN A 84 0.72 -62.60 34.36
CA ASN A 84 0.50 -62.55 35.80
C ASN A 84 0.33 -61.11 36.30
N ALA A 85 -0.46 -60.90 37.36
CA ALA A 85 -0.78 -59.58 37.90
C ALA A 85 0.45 -58.70 38.21
N SER A 86 1.58 -59.30 38.57
CA SER A 86 2.85 -58.58 38.84
C SER A 86 3.53 -58.02 37.60
N GLU A 87 3.43 -58.70 36.45
CA GLU A 87 3.96 -58.20 35.17
C GLU A 87 3.07 -57.10 34.60
N LEU A 88 1.75 -57.20 34.81
CA LEU A 88 0.80 -56.16 34.45
C LEU A 88 1.07 -54.87 35.24
N ALA A 89 1.29 -55.00 36.56
CA ALA A 89 1.60 -53.87 37.42
C ALA A 89 2.88 -53.15 36.97
N ARG A 90 3.93 -53.90 36.61
CA ARG A 90 5.18 -53.32 36.06
C ARG A 90 5.00 -52.65 34.71
N ALA A 91 4.19 -53.23 33.82
CA ALA A 91 3.89 -52.61 32.52
C ALA A 91 3.09 -51.31 32.68
N LEU A 92 2.10 -51.30 33.57
CA LEU A 92 1.33 -50.11 33.92
C LEU A 92 2.23 -49.02 34.54
N ASP A 93 3.13 -49.36 35.46
CA ASP A 93 4.06 -48.41 36.06
C ASP A 93 4.99 -47.76 35.02
N GLY A 94 5.48 -48.58 34.07
CA GLY A 94 6.28 -48.10 32.95
C GLY A 94 5.51 -47.15 32.03
N GLU A 95 4.27 -47.46 31.71
CA GLU A 95 3.42 -46.58 30.91
C GLU A 95 2.98 -45.32 31.65
N LEU A 96 2.74 -45.41 32.96
CA LEU A 96 2.44 -44.25 33.80
C LEU A 96 3.63 -43.29 33.84
N SER A 97 4.86 -43.83 33.94
CA SER A 97 6.09 -43.05 33.86
C SER A 97 6.30 -42.41 32.48
N LEU A 98 5.99 -43.12 31.39
CA LEU A 98 6.05 -42.58 30.03
C LEU A 98 5.02 -41.45 29.82
N LEU A 99 3.78 -41.65 30.28
CA LEU A 99 2.74 -40.62 30.23
C LEU A 99 3.11 -39.39 31.07
N HIS A 100 3.69 -39.60 32.24
CA HIS A 100 4.15 -38.51 33.08
C HIS A 100 5.24 -37.69 32.39
N ASN A 101 6.23 -38.35 31.77
CA ASN A 101 7.28 -37.68 31.01
C ASN A 101 6.74 -36.91 29.81
N GLU A 102 5.76 -37.48 29.08
CA GLU A 102 5.16 -36.78 27.95
C GLU A 102 4.30 -35.60 28.41
N LEU A 103 3.62 -35.70 29.55
CA LEU A 103 2.86 -34.59 30.15
C LEU A 103 3.77 -33.43 30.56
N VAL A 104 4.90 -33.73 31.22
CA VAL A 104 5.91 -32.72 31.56
C VAL A 104 6.48 -32.04 30.32
N LYS A 105 6.74 -32.82 29.27
CA LYS A 105 7.22 -32.28 27.98
C LYS A 105 6.18 -31.39 27.31
N GLN A 106 4.91 -31.77 27.32
CA GLN A 106 3.82 -30.95 26.80
C GLN A 106 3.66 -29.65 27.59
N GLU A 107 3.78 -29.70 28.92
CA GLU A 107 3.76 -28.52 29.78
C GLU A 107 4.92 -27.55 29.46
N GLN A 108 6.11 -28.10 29.22
CA GLN A 108 7.27 -27.32 28.79
C GLN A 108 7.06 -26.68 27.40
N GLN A 109 6.44 -27.40 26.47
CA GLN A 109 6.09 -26.85 25.16
C GLN A 109 5.06 -25.74 25.27
N LEU A 110 4.01 -25.92 26.09
CA LEU A 110 2.99 -24.90 26.32
C LEU A 110 3.56 -23.62 26.95
N SER A 111 4.47 -23.76 27.91
CA SER A 111 5.14 -22.60 28.52
C SER A 111 6.01 -21.85 27.51
N SER A 112 6.79 -22.56 26.68
CA SER A 112 7.59 -21.93 25.62
C SER A 112 6.73 -21.22 24.57
N LEU A 113 5.59 -21.82 24.20
CA LEU A 113 4.66 -21.25 23.24
C LEU A 113 3.97 -20.01 23.81
N LYS A 114 3.59 -20.03 25.09
CA LYS A 114 3.03 -18.88 25.80
C LYS A 114 4.00 -17.70 25.84
N GLU A 115 5.29 -17.96 26.04
CA GLU A 115 6.33 -16.92 26.00
C GLU A 115 6.45 -16.31 24.60
N GLN A 116 6.44 -17.14 23.54
CA GLN A 116 6.44 -16.65 22.16
C GLN A 116 5.20 -15.80 21.85
N PHE A 117 4.02 -16.20 22.33
CA PHE A 117 2.80 -15.40 22.20
C PHE A 117 2.93 -14.04 22.89
N ALA A 118 3.53 -13.97 24.08
CA ALA A 118 3.76 -12.70 24.77
C ALA A 118 4.70 -11.76 23.99
N VAL A 119 5.72 -12.31 23.31
CA VAL A 119 6.60 -11.53 22.43
C VAL A 119 5.84 -11.01 21.21
N VAL A 120 5.02 -11.86 20.56
CA VAL A 120 4.21 -11.47 19.41
C VAL A 120 3.17 -10.41 19.79
N GLU A 121 2.55 -10.53 20.96
CA GLU A 121 1.60 -9.54 21.47
C GLU A 121 2.28 -8.18 21.69
N LYS A 122 3.45 -8.16 22.33
CA LYS A 122 4.26 -6.93 22.47
C LYS A 122 4.57 -6.32 21.12
N MET A 123 5.02 -7.12 20.15
CA MET A 123 5.31 -6.63 18.81
C MET A 123 4.05 -6.06 18.13
N ASN A 124 2.90 -6.70 18.29
CA ASN A 124 1.64 -6.22 17.72
C ASN A 124 1.21 -4.88 18.35
N THR A 125 1.35 -4.72 19.67
CA THR A 125 1.08 -3.43 20.33
C THR A 125 2.03 -2.32 19.87
N ALA A 126 3.31 -2.63 19.65
CA ALA A 126 4.29 -1.69 19.13
C ALA A 126 3.96 -1.26 17.69
N ILE A 127 3.64 -2.21 16.80
CA ILE A 127 3.23 -1.93 15.42
C ILE A 127 1.96 -1.07 15.40
N THR A 128 1.00 -1.36 16.28
CA THR A 128 -0.24 -0.58 16.36
C THR A 128 0.03 0.87 16.79
N ALA A 129 0.95 1.07 17.75
CA ALA A 129 1.37 2.41 18.18
C ALA A 129 2.09 3.16 17.05
N GLU A 130 3.02 2.50 16.33
CA GLU A 130 3.71 3.10 15.18
C GLU A 130 2.73 3.44 14.04
N LEU A 131 1.74 2.59 13.77
CA LEU A 131 0.72 2.88 12.76
C LEU A 131 -0.08 4.14 13.11
N GLN A 132 -0.41 4.35 14.39
CA GLN A 132 -1.10 5.55 14.85
C GLN A 132 -0.24 6.81 14.71
N THR A 133 1.07 6.73 15.00
CA THR A 133 1.97 7.88 14.82
C THR A 133 2.15 8.22 13.33
N VAL A 134 2.24 7.22 12.46
CA VAL A 134 2.28 7.44 11.01
C VAL A 134 0.98 8.05 10.51
N HIS A 135 -0.18 7.55 10.96
CA HIS A 135 -1.49 8.09 10.56
C HIS A 135 -1.65 9.56 10.98
N THR A 136 -1.23 9.90 12.20
CA THR A 136 -1.28 11.29 12.69
C THR A 136 -0.32 12.20 11.91
N ALA A 137 0.90 11.75 11.63
CA ALA A 137 1.86 12.49 10.79
C ALA A 137 1.35 12.69 9.37
N MET A 138 0.73 11.67 8.76
CA MET A 138 0.13 11.75 7.43
C MET A 138 -1.03 12.75 7.40
N SER A 139 -1.89 12.75 8.42
CA SER A 139 -2.99 13.70 8.54
C SER A 139 -2.48 15.16 8.67
N GLN A 140 -1.44 15.38 9.47
CA GLN A 140 -0.78 16.69 9.58
C GLN A 140 -0.13 17.12 8.27
N MET A 141 0.48 16.20 7.54
CA MET A 141 1.07 16.49 6.23
C MET A 141 -0.02 16.87 5.20
N ASN A 142 -1.13 16.14 5.16
CA ASN A 142 -2.24 16.42 4.25
C ASN A 142 -2.85 17.80 4.52
N THR A 143 -3.14 18.13 5.78
CA THR A 143 -3.65 19.47 6.13
C THR A 143 -2.65 20.58 5.77
N THR A 144 -1.34 20.34 5.96
CA THR A 144 -0.30 21.29 5.54
C THR A 144 -0.27 21.47 4.01
N MET A 145 -0.42 20.38 3.26
CA MET A 145 -0.49 20.41 1.80
C MET A 145 -1.73 21.16 1.31
N GLU A 146 -2.91 20.89 1.90
CA GLU A 146 -4.16 21.59 1.60
C GLU A 146 -4.02 23.09 1.83
N LEU A 147 -3.45 23.51 2.97
CA LEU A 147 -3.19 24.93 3.26
C LEU A 147 -2.23 25.58 2.25
N ARG A 148 -1.21 24.85 1.79
CA ARG A 148 -0.27 25.36 0.78
C ARG A 148 -0.92 25.44 -0.59
N LEU A 149 -1.80 24.50 -0.91
CA LEU A 149 -2.54 24.47 -2.15
C LEU A 149 -3.55 25.62 -2.19
N GLU A 150 -4.31 25.84 -1.12
CA GLU A 150 -5.24 26.97 -0.97
C GLU A 150 -4.52 28.32 -1.11
N ARG A 151 -3.33 28.48 -0.51
CA ARG A 151 -2.51 29.69 -0.68
C ARG A 151 -2.00 29.90 -2.11
N THR A 152 -1.82 28.82 -2.86
CA THR A 152 -1.34 28.87 -4.25
C THR A 152 -2.50 29.09 -5.21
N GLU A 153 -3.67 28.53 -4.92
CA GLU A 153 -4.90 28.68 -5.69
C GLU A 153 -5.49 30.08 -5.56
N ARG A 154 -5.45 30.69 -4.36
CA ARG A 154 -5.85 32.10 -4.14
C ARG A 154 -4.96 33.11 -4.86
N ARG A 155 -3.79 32.71 -5.39
CA ARG A 155 -3.01 33.53 -6.32
C ARG A 155 -3.53 33.24 -7.72
N GLU A 156 -4.70 33.80 -8.03
CA GLU A 156 -5.21 33.77 -9.41
C GLU A 156 -4.13 34.41 -10.32
N PRO A 157 -3.64 33.68 -11.34
CA PRO A 157 -2.71 34.27 -12.28
C PRO A 157 -3.43 35.43 -12.98
N PHE A 158 -2.75 36.57 -13.10
CA PHE A 158 -3.33 37.73 -13.77
C PHE A 158 -3.54 37.38 -15.26
N VAL A 159 -4.78 37.06 -15.61
CA VAL A 159 -5.20 36.65 -16.95
C VAL A 159 -5.76 37.86 -17.68
N MET A 160 -5.19 38.20 -18.83
CA MET A 160 -5.79 39.18 -19.73
C MET A 160 -6.81 38.46 -20.61
N ARG A 161 -8.05 38.97 -20.62
CA ARG A 161 -9.07 38.56 -21.59
C ARG A 161 -8.83 39.32 -22.89
N LEU A 162 -8.32 38.65 -23.92
CA LEU A 162 -8.39 39.14 -25.30
C LEU A 162 -9.55 38.41 -25.99
N GLY A 163 -10.72 39.06 -26.02
CA GLY A 163 -11.96 38.45 -26.54
C GLY A 163 -12.39 37.24 -25.70
N ALA A 164 -12.68 36.11 -26.33
CA ALA A 164 -13.05 34.86 -25.66
C ALA A 164 -11.84 34.06 -25.10
N MET A 165 -10.63 34.60 -25.16
CA MET A 165 -9.39 33.88 -24.84
C MET A 165 -8.69 34.49 -23.62
N GLU A 166 -8.56 33.70 -22.55
CA GLU A 166 -7.81 34.06 -21.34
C GLU A 166 -6.34 33.66 -21.49
N ILE A 167 -5.44 34.65 -21.44
CA ILE A 167 -4.00 34.43 -21.56
C ILE A 167 -3.33 34.90 -20.26
N PRO A 168 -2.58 34.04 -19.56
CA PRO A 168 -1.76 34.47 -18.43
C PRO A 168 -0.65 35.40 -18.95
N ILE A 169 -0.63 36.65 -18.46
CA ILE A 169 0.22 37.74 -19.01
C ILE A 169 1.71 37.46 -18.80
N GLU A 170 2.07 36.69 -17.77
CA GLU A 170 3.46 36.46 -17.36
C GLU A 170 4.34 35.91 -18.49
N PHE A 171 3.85 34.94 -19.26
CA PHE A 171 4.67 34.28 -20.27
C PHE A 171 4.70 35.03 -21.60
N THR A 172 3.59 35.66 -22.01
CA THR A 172 3.56 36.49 -23.21
C THR A 172 4.34 37.78 -23.02
N GLY A 173 4.32 38.34 -21.82
CA GLY A 173 5.10 39.52 -21.45
C GLY A 173 6.61 39.28 -21.48
N ILE A 174 7.08 38.13 -21.00
CA ILE A 174 8.52 37.79 -21.04
C ILE A 174 9.00 37.63 -22.49
N ILE A 175 8.28 36.88 -23.33
CA ILE A 175 8.68 36.66 -24.73
C ILE A 175 8.62 37.97 -25.53
N GLY A 176 7.56 38.76 -25.35
CA GLY A 176 7.41 40.06 -25.99
C GLY A 176 8.47 41.07 -25.50
N GLY A 177 8.79 41.06 -24.21
CA GLY A 177 9.83 41.91 -23.62
C GLY A 177 11.23 41.55 -24.13
N LEU A 178 11.54 40.26 -24.28
CA LEU A 178 12.82 39.80 -24.81
C LEU A 178 12.95 40.16 -26.30
N LEU A 179 11.85 40.06 -27.07
CA LEU A 179 11.80 40.50 -28.46
C LEU A 179 11.95 42.03 -28.59
N ALA A 180 11.29 42.81 -27.73
CA ALA A 180 11.42 44.26 -27.72
C ALA A 180 12.84 44.69 -27.32
N PHE A 181 13.45 43.98 -26.38
CA PHE A 181 14.82 44.22 -25.92
C PHE A 181 15.85 43.95 -27.02
N THR A 182 15.71 42.86 -27.78
CA THR A 182 16.59 42.59 -28.92
C THR A 182 16.44 43.64 -30.03
N ILE A 183 15.21 44.05 -30.32
CA ILE A 183 14.95 45.16 -31.26
C ILE A 183 15.61 46.46 -30.77
N ALA A 184 15.47 46.79 -29.48
CA ALA A 184 16.08 47.98 -28.91
C ALA A 184 17.61 47.98 -29.02
N ILE A 185 18.28 46.86 -28.74
CA ILE A 185 19.73 46.72 -28.92
C ILE A 185 20.13 46.93 -30.39
N LEU A 186 19.40 46.33 -31.34
CA LEU A 186 19.69 46.50 -32.77
C LEU A 186 19.55 47.95 -33.23
N VAL A 187 18.57 48.69 -32.69
CA VAL A 187 18.38 50.12 -32.96
C VAL A 187 19.55 50.95 -32.41
N VAL A 188 20.03 50.64 -31.20
CA VAL A 188 21.16 51.34 -30.56
C VAL A 188 22.47 51.17 -31.34
N ILE A 189 22.71 49.98 -31.92
CA ILE A 189 23.89 49.70 -32.75
C ILE A 189 23.73 50.29 -34.17
N ASN A 190 22.62 51.00 -34.45
CA ASN A 190 22.29 51.62 -35.74
C ASN A 190 22.26 50.63 -36.93
N GLN A 191 22.05 49.35 -36.66
CA GLN A 191 21.94 48.28 -37.66
C GLN A 191 20.50 48.15 -38.18
N LYS A 192 19.93 49.25 -38.67
CA LYS A 192 18.55 49.30 -39.18
C LYS A 192 18.33 48.39 -40.39
N ALA A 193 19.40 48.12 -41.16
CA ALA A 193 19.38 47.18 -42.28
C ALA A 193 19.08 45.73 -41.86
N VAL A 194 19.46 45.33 -40.64
CA VAL A 194 19.18 43.99 -40.12
C VAL A 194 17.71 43.85 -39.70
N LEU A 195 17.10 44.92 -39.17
CA LEU A 195 15.66 44.94 -38.83
C LEU A 195 14.77 44.83 -40.07
N LEU A 196 15.18 45.41 -41.20
CA LEU A 196 14.51 45.25 -42.49
C LEU A 196 14.96 44.01 -43.27
N SER A 197 15.89 43.21 -42.72
CA SER A 197 16.34 42.01 -43.40
C SER A 197 15.20 41.00 -43.52
N PRO A 198 14.98 40.42 -44.71
CA PRO A 198 14.01 39.34 -44.90
C PRO A 198 14.22 38.17 -43.92
N VAL A 199 15.48 37.90 -43.55
CA VAL A 199 15.83 36.82 -42.63
C VAL A 199 15.36 37.12 -41.19
N PHE A 200 15.50 38.37 -40.75
CA PHE A 200 15.05 38.79 -39.43
C PHE A 200 13.53 38.77 -39.32
N LEU A 201 12.84 39.33 -40.32
CA LEU A 201 11.37 39.28 -40.42
C LEU A 201 10.85 37.84 -40.47
N PHE A 202 11.54 36.95 -41.19
CA PHE A 202 11.21 35.52 -41.21
C PHE A 202 11.35 34.88 -39.83
N LEU A 203 12.45 35.12 -39.09
CA LEU A 203 12.64 34.59 -37.74
C LEU A 203 11.57 35.09 -36.76
N VAL A 204 11.21 36.38 -36.83
CA VAL A 204 10.12 36.95 -36.02
C VAL A 204 8.79 36.33 -36.40
N GLY A 205 8.52 36.14 -37.70
CA GLY A 205 7.32 35.46 -38.19
C GLY A 205 7.22 34.02 -37.70
N VAL A 206 8.30 33.23 -37.81
CA VAL A 206 8.38 31.86 -37.29
C VAL A 206 8.20 31.84 -35.77
N LEU A 207 8.78 32.80 -35.05
CA LEU A 207 8.62 32.91 -33.60
C LEU A 207 7.16 33.18 -33.21
N LEU A 208 6.47 34.08 -33.92
CA LEU A 208 5.06 34.40 -33.67
C LEU A 208 4.13 33.23 -34.01
N ILE A 209 4.35 32.59 -35.17
CA ILE A 209 3.58 31.41 -35.61
C ILE A 209 3.83 30.23 -34.67
N GLY A 210 5.09 29.99 -34.30
CA GLY A 210 5.49 28.96 -33.36
C GLY A 210 4.89 29.19 -31.97
N SER A 211 4.87 30.44 -31.49
CA SER A 211 4.21 30.81 -30.24
C SER A 211 2.69 30.58 -30.31
N ALA A 212 2.04 30.93 -31.43
CA ALA A 212 0.61 30.69 -31.64
C ALA A 212 0.27 29.19 -31.69
N MET A 213 1.09 28.38 -32.40
CA MET A 213 0.98 26.93 -32.45
C MET A 213 1.16 26.30 -31.07
N LEU A 214 2.22 26.67 -30.34
CA LEU A 214 2.49 26.15 -29.00
C LEU A 214 1.35 26.51 -28.01
N LYS A 215 0.75 27.69 -28.17
CA LYS A 215 -0.43 28.13 -27.43
C LYS A 215 -1.65 27.24 -27.73
N MET A 216 -1.89 26.90 -29.00
CA MET A 216 -2.99 26.04 -29.42
C MET A 216 -2.84 24.60 -28.91
N VAL A 217 -1.63 24.04 -28.94
CA VAL A 217 -1.32 22.71 -28.40
C VAL A 217 -1.50 22.68 -26.87
N ARG A 218 -1.02 23.70 -26.15
CA ARG A 218 -1.19 23.78 -24.69
C ARG A 218 -2.65 23.98 -24.27
N ALA A 219 -3.43 24.78 -25.00
CA ALA A 219 -4.86 24.95 -24.73
C ALA A 219 -5.61 23.62 -24.88
N ARG A 220 -5.29 22.83 -25.91
CA ARG A 220 -5.85 21.48 -26.12
C ARG A 220 -5.43 20.47 -25.05
N SER A 221 -4.23 20.61 -24.48
CA SER A 221 -3.77 19.76 -23.37
C SER A 221 -4.49 20.06 -22.05
N ARG A 222 -4.83 21.33 -21.78
CA ARG A 222 -5.56 21.71 -20.55
C ARG A 222 -7.00 21.19 -20.51
N SER A 223 -7.68 21.02 -21.64
CA SER A 223 -9.01 20.39 -21.68
C SER A 223 -9.01 18.88 -21.40
N SER A 224 -7.84 18.23 -21.40
CA SER A 224 -7.72 16.78 -21.17
C SER A 224 -7.44 16.41 -19.69
N LEU A 225 -7.26 17.39 -18.81
CA LEU A 225 -6.82 17.19 -17.41
C LEU A 225 -7.87 17.69 -16.40
N ARG A 226 -9.15 17.40 -16.65
CA ARG A 226 -10.14 17.30 -15.57
C ARG A 226 -10.32 15.83 -15.20
N PRO A 227 -9.56 15.27 -14.23
CA PRO A 227 -10.01 14.08 -13.56
C PRO A 227 -11.27 14.45 -12.77
N TYR A 228 -12.42 13.93 -13.20
CA TYR A 228 -13.61 13.83 -12.38
C TYR A 228 -13.28 12.92 -11.20
N PHE A 229 -12.80 13.49 -10.09
CA PHE A 229 -12.65 12.75 -8.83
C PHE A 229 -13.03 13.62 -7.64
N THR A 230 -14.28 14.03 -7.62
CA THR A 230 -14.97 14.43 -6.39
C THR A 230 -16.40 13.94 -6.45
N MET A 231 -16.62 12.67 -6.15
CA MET A 231 -17.84 12.29 -5.44
C MET A 231 -17.44 12.00 -3.99
N PRO A 232 -17.98 12.72 -3.00
CA PRO A 232 -17.89 12.27 -1.63
C PRO A 232 -18.66 10.95 -1.53
N LEU A 233 -17.97 9.91 -1.05
CA LEU A 233 -18.60 8.64 -0.69
C LEU A 233 -19.67 8.94 0.36
N LYS A 234 -20.93 8.89 -0.05
CA LYS A 234 -22.08 8.95 0.86
C LYS A 234 -22.09 7.64 1.64
N THR A 235 -21.45 7.63 2.81
CA THR A 235 -21.59 6.53 3.77
C THR A 235 -23.08 6.40 4.13
N PRO A 236 -23.72 5.23 3.96
CA PRO A 236 -25.02 5.01 4.55
C PRO A 236 -24.84 4.96 6.07
N SER A 237 -25.28 6.02 6.75
CA SER A 237 -25.53 5.97 8.18
C SER A 237 -26.65 4.95 8.40
N VAL A 238 -26.27 3.73 8.79
CA VAL A 238 -27.19 2.76 9.38
C VAL A 238 -27.61 3.36 10.73
N GLN A 239 -28.75 4.05 10.72
CA GLN A 239 -29.48 4.36 11.95
C GLN A 239 -30.04 3.04 12.47
N ILE A 240 -29.37 2.48 13.47
CA ILE A 240 -29.95 1.43 14.30
C ILE A 240 -30.96 2.13 15.21
N ASN A 241 -32.23 2.15 14.79
CA ASN A 241 -33.34 2.46 15.69
C ASN A 241 -33.53 1.26 16.64
N PRO A 242 -33.47 1.41 17.96
CA PRO A 242 -33.95 0.38 18.86
C PRO A 242 -35.48 0.34 18.81
N VAL A 243 -36.03 -0.76 18.31
CA VAL A 243 -37.46 -1.06 18.41
C VAL A 243 -37.78 -1.35 19.89
N PRO A 244 -38.77 -0.67 20.51
CA PRO A 244 -39.20 -0.98 21.87
C PRO A 244 -40.03 -2.27 21.86
N TYR A 245 -39.65 -3.24 22.70
CA TYR A 245 -40.50 -4.38 23.02
C TYR A 245 -41.65 -3.90 23.92
N GLU A 246 -42.86 -3.82 23.36
CA GLU A 246 -44.09 -3.78 24.15
C GLU A 246 -44.37 -5.19 24.69
N ARG A 247 -44.16 -5.38 26.00
CA ARG A 247 -44.69 -6.54 26.73
C ARG A 247 -46.18 -6.28 26.97
N LYS A 248 -47.04 -6.96 26.22
CA LYS A 248 -48.45 -7.10 26.59
C LYS A 248 -48.56 -8.17 27.67
N GLU A 249 -48.81 -7.72 28.89
CA GLU A 249 -49.38 -8.57 29.94
C GLU A 249 -50.89 -8.67 29.68
N GLY A 250 -51.38 -9.90 29.63
CA GLY A 250 -52.77 -10.30 29.46
C GLY A 250 -52.86 -11.80 29.62
#